data_AF-A0A7J3F1V0-F1
#
_entry.id   AF-A0A7J3F1V0-F1
#
_cell.length_a   1.000
_cell.length_b   1.000
_cell.length_c   1.000
_cell.angle_alpha   90.00
_cell.angle_beta   90.00
_cell.angle_gamma   90.00
#
_symmetry.space_group_name_H-M   'P 1'
#
loop_
_entity.id
_entity.type
_entity.pdbx_description
1 polymer ?
#
loop_
_entity_poly.entity_id
_entity_poly.type
_entity_poly.pdbx_seq_one_letter_code
_entity_poly.pdbx_strand_id
1 'polypeptide(L)'
;MSKDVEEVERILSVVSSKIPDLIKGIISSVFSEDVSREMGKAIGAFYKSLVEAGLPEQTALKMTENYLSTFTNFGELMKRIGAGGEKRKEPKEEQHVE
;
A
#
# COMPACT_ATOMS: atom_id res chain seq x y z
N MET A 1 10.52 -22.11 -29.20
CA MET A 1 11.14 -21.18 -28.24
C MET A 1 12.17 -21.96 -27.44
N SER A 2 13.32 -21.38 -27.05
CA SER A 2 14.36 -22.12 -26.32
C SER A 2 13.92 -22.39 -24.88
N LYS A 3 14.37 -23.52 -24.30
CA LYS A 3 14.07 -23.93 -22.91
C LYS A 3 14.37 -22.83 -21.89
N ASP A 4 15.35 -21.98 -22.16
CA ASP A 4 15.72 -20.85 -21.30
C ASP A 4 14.59 -19.82 -21.14
N VAL A 5 13.80 -19.59 -22.20
CA VAL A 5 12.66 -18.66 -22.15
C VAL A 5 11.55 -19.20 -21.27
N GLU A 6 11.25 -20.50 -21.38
CA GLU A 6 10.22 -21.17 -20.55
C GLU A 6 10.63 -21.24 -19.07
N GLU A 7 11.92 -21.33 -18.78
CA GLU A 7 12.44 -21.29 -17.41
C GLU A 7 12.35 -19.88 -16.81
N VAL A 8 12.74 -18.85 -17.57
CA VAL A 8 12.60 -17.46 -17.14
C VAL A 8 11.13 -17.10 -16.91
N GLU A 9 10.22 -17.52 -17.78
CA GLU A 9 8.77 -17.28 -17.63
C GLU A 9 8.22 -17.93 -16.34
N ARG A 10 8.66 -19.16 -16.02
CA ARG A 10 8.28 -19.84 -14.78
C ARG A 10 8.81 -19.11 -13.55
N ILE A 11 10.07 -18.67 -13.55
CA ILE A 11 10.66 -17.92 -12.44
C ILE A 11 9.90 -16.60 -12.24
N LEU A 12 9.66 -15.84 -13.31
CA LEU A 12 8.94 -14.57 -13.25
C LEU A 12 7.48 -14.75 -12.81
N SER A 13 6.83 -15.85 -13.19
CA SER A 13 5.49 -16.21 -12.70
C SER A 13 5.50 -16.49 -11.19
N VAL A 14 6.49 -17.22 -10.68
CA VAL A 14 6.61 -17.46 -9.23
C VAL A 14 6.89 -16.15 -8.50
N VAL A 15 7.83 -15.34 -8.97
CA VAL A 15 8.19 -14.06 -8.34
C VAL A 15 7.00 -13.11 -8.31
N SER A 16 6.30 -12.94 -9.43
CA SER A 16 5.11 -12.09 -9.51
C SER A 16 3.97 -12.57 -8.61
N SER A 17 3.84 -13.88 -8.37
CA SER A 17 2.87 -14.41 -7.42
C SER A 17 3.22 -14.12 -5.94
N LYS A 18 4.51 -13.98 -5.61
CA LYS A 18 4.98 -13.81 -4.22
C LYS A 18 5.12 -12.34 -3.80
N ILE A 19 5.42 -11.43 -4.74
CA ILE A 19 5.55 -10.00 -4.47
C ILE A 19 4.31 -9.41 -3.75
N PRO A 20 3.06 -9.69 -4.18
CA PRO A 20 1.87 -9.15 -3.52
C PRO A 20 1.73 -9.57 -2.05
N ASP A 21 2.09 -10.81 -1.71
CA ASP A 21 1.98 -11.32 -0.34
C ASP A 21 3.07 -10.74 0.57
N LEU A 22 4.28 -10.52 0.03
CA LEU A 22 5.33 -9.79 0.75
C LEU A 22 4.91 -8.36 1.08
N ILE A 23 4.31 -7.67 0.11
CA ILE A 23 3.74 -6.32 0.30
C ILE A 23 2.67 -6.33 1.40
N LYS A 24 1.72 -7.27 1.34
CA LYS A 24 0.68 -7.39 2.37
C LYS A 24 1.28 -7.64 3.74
N GLY A 25 2.29 -8.50 3.86
CA GLY A 25 2.96 -8.79 5.13
C GLY A 25 3.62 -7.54 5.75
N ILE A 26 4.31 -6.73 4.95
CA ILE A 26 4.91 -5.47 5.40
C ILE A 26 3.83 -4.48 5.84
N ILE A 27 2.77 -4.32 5.05
CA ILE A 27 1.63 -3.46 5.39
C ILE A 27 0.99 -3.91 6.71
N SER A 28 0.65 -5.19 6.86
CA SER A 28 0.06 -5.72 8.10
C SER A 28 0.97 -5.55 9.31
N SER A 29 2.29 -5.64 9.14
CA SER A 29 3.26 -5.35 10.21
C SER A 29 3.22 -3.88 10.63
N VAL A 30 3.12 -2.96 9.67
CA VAL A 30 3.10 -1.51 9.91
C VAL A 30 1.73 -1.01 10.42
N PHE A 31 0.63 -1.63 10.00
CA PHE A 31 -0.73 -1.31 10.48
C PHE A 31 -1.17 -2.19 11.64
N SER A 32 -0.24 -2.84 12.34
CA SER A 32 -0.55 -3.52 13.60
C SER A 32 -1.03 -2.50 14.64
N GLU A 33 -1.81 -2.96 15.63
CA GLU A 33 -2.37 -2.08 16.66
C GLU A 33 -1.28 -1.31 17.42
N ASP A 34 -0.17 -2.00 17.74
CA ASP A 34 0.94 -1.40 18.48
C ASP A 34 1.70 -0.36 17.65
N VAL A 35 1.98 -0.64 16.37
CA VAL A 35 2.64 0.34 15.48
C VAL A 35 1.71 1.53 15.23
N SER A 36 0.41 1.30 15.05
CA SER A 36 -0.58 2.37 14.89
C SER A 36 -0.66 3.27 16.14
N ARG A 37 -0.55 2.68 17.34
CA ARG A 37 -0.53 3.40 18.61
C ARG A 37 0.71 4.25 18.77
N GLU A 38 1.89 3.71 18.49
CA GLU A 38 3.15 4.46 18.51
C GLU A 38 3.19 5.55 17.44
N MET A 39 2.65 5.28 16.25
CA MET A 39 2.51 6.28 15.19
C MET A 39 1.60 7.44 15.62
N GLY A 40 0.45 7.15 16.26
CA GLY A 40 -0.43 8.17 16.82
C GLY A 40 0.26 9.04 17.87
N LYS A 41 1.06 8.45 18.76
CA LYS A 41 1.87 9.19 19.74
C LYS A 41 2.88 10.11 19.05
N ALA A 42 3.59 9.61 18.04
CA ALA A 42 4.59 10.38 17.31
C ALA A 42 3.97 11.58 16.58
N ILE A 43 2.82 11.39 15.92
CA ILE A 43 2.07 12.46 15.25
C ILE A 43 1.62 13.53 16.26
N GLY A 44 1.07 13.11 17.40
CA GLY A 44 0.66 14.05 18.46
C GLY A 44 1.83 14.81 19.07
N ALA A 45 2.96 14.14 19.30
CA ALA A 45 4.18 14.77 19.78
C ALA A 45 4.74 15.78 18.77
N PHE A 46 4.71 15.45 17.48
CA PHE A 46 5.12 16.35 16.41
C PHE A 46 4.26 17.62 16.39
N TYR A 47 2.93 17.50 16.39
CA TYR A 47 2.02 18.64 16.47
C TYR A 47 2.32 19.52 17.69
N LYS A 48 2.43 18.91 18.87
CA LYS A 48 2.72 19.62 20.12
C LYS A 48 4.03 20.40 20.04
N SER A 49 5.07 19.79 19.47
CA SER A 49 6.37 20.44 19.30
C SER A 49 6.33 21.65 18.37
N LEU A 50 5.49 21.63 17.32
CA LEU A 50 5.31 22.75 16.41
C LEU A 50 4.62 23.92 17.11
N VAL A 51 3.58 23.64 17.91
CA VAL A 51 2.88 24.67 18.70
C VAL A 51 3.81 25.25 19.76
N GLU A 52 4.58 24.42 20.46
CA GLU A 52 5.58 24.86 21.46
C GLU A 52 6.71 25.69 20.83
N ALA A 53 7.06 25.43 19.57
CA ALA A 53 8.00 26.24 18.79
C ALA A 53 7.42 27.59 18.32
N GLY A 54 6.15 27.89 18.65
CA GLY A 54 5.51 29.17 18.36
C GLY A 54 4.77 29.21 17.03
N LEU A 55 4.55 28.07 16.36
CA LEU A 55 3.70 28.06 15.17
C LEU A 55 2.23 28.25 15.56
N PRO A 56 1.45 29.02 14.78
CA PRO A 56 0.01 29.08 14.93
C PRO A 56 -0.60 27.67 14.83
N GLU A 57 -1.58 27.36 15.68
CA GLU A 57 -2.20 26.02 15.76
C GLU A 57 -2.68 25.51 14.40
N GLN A 58 -3.29 26.38 13.59
CA GLN A 58 -3.78 26.07 12.25
C GLN A 58 -2.65 25.63 11.31
N THR A 59 -1.49 26.28 11.41
CA THR A 59 -0.30 25.96 10.59
C THR A 59 0.33 24.66 11.08
N ALA A 60 0.46 24.48 12.40
CA ALA A 60 0.98 23.25 13.00
C ALA A 60 0.11 22.04 12.65
N LEU A 61 -1.22 22.20 12.66
CA LEU A 61 -2.18 21.17 12.27
C LEU A 61 -1.99 20.79 10.81
N LYS A 62 -1.98 21.76 9.91
CA LYS A 62 -1.77 21.53 8.47
C LYS A 62 -0.44 20.83 8.16
N MET A 63 0.64 21.19 8.85
CA MET A 63 1.94 20.52 8.69
C MET A 63 1.89 19.07 9.16
N THR A 64 1.19 18.81 10.26
CA THR A 64 0.98 17.46 10.80
C THR A 64 0.12 16.61 9.87
N GLU A 65 -0.97 17.16 9.33
CA GLU A 65 -1.82 16.51 8.32
C GLU A 65 -1.04 16.17 7.05
N ASN A 66 -0.22 17.11 6.56
CA ASN A 66 0.64 16.86 5.40
C ASN A 66 1.64 15.73 5.66
N TYR A 67 2.25 15.70 6.85
CA TYR A 67 3.15 14.63 7.25
C TYR A 67 2.43 13.26 7.26
N LEU A 68 1.24 13.20 7.85
CA LEU A 68 0.40 11.99 7.87
C LEU A 68 -0.01 11.55 6.46
N SER A 69 -0.38 12.50 5.59
CA SER A 69 -0.85 12.21 4.24
C SER A 69 0.21 11.49 3.38
N THR A 70 1.49 11.72 3.65
CA THR A 70 2.58 11.04 2.96
C THR A 70 2.52 9.52 3.19
N PHE A 71 2.13 9.09 4.39
CA PHE A 71 2.00 7.67 4.74
C PHE A 71 0.70 7.05 4.17
N THR A 72 -0.42 7.78 4.20
CA THR A 72 -1.69 7.26 3.66
C THR A 72 -1.65 7.15 2.14
N ASN A 73 -1.06 8.13 1.45
CA ASN A 73 -0.88 8.10 0.00
C ASN A 73 -0.01 6.91 -0.44
N PHE A 74 1.02 6.58 0.36
CA PHE A 74 1.80 5.37 0.14
C PHE A 74 0.95 4.09 0.31
N GLY A 75 0.14 4.01 1.37
CA GLY A 75 -0.79 2.89 1.57
C GLY A 75 -1.78 2.72 0.41
N GLU A 76 -2.35 3.82 -0.10
CA GLU A 76 -3.23 3.80 -1.26
C GLU A 76 -2.52 3.33 -2.54
N LEU A 77 -1.30 3.79 -2.77
CA LEU A 77 -0.49 3.34 -3.91
C LEU A 77 -0.25 1.84 -3.86
N MET A 78 0.13 1.31 -2.69
CA MET A 78 0.35 -0.13 -2.51
C MET A 78 -0.95 -0.94 -2.69
N LYS A 79 -2.08 -0.41 -2.22
CA LYS A 79 -3.40 -1.03 -2.45
C LYS A 79 -3.76 -1.08 -3.93
N ARG A 80 -3.50 -0.03 -4.70
CA ARG A 80 -3.73 0.01 -6.15
C ARG A 80 -2.85 -0.99 -6.91
N ILE A 81 -1.57 -1.10 -6.53
CA ILE A 81 -0.63 -2.08 -7.09
C ILE A 81 -1.10 -3.52 -6.77
N GLY A 82 -1.56 -3.77 -5.55
CA GLY A 82 -2.12 -5.07 -5.15
C GLY A 82 -3.46 -5.42 -5.81
N ALA A 83 -4.30 -4.41 -6.10
CA ALA A 83 -5.61 -4.59 -6.74
C ALA A 83 -5.53 -4.78 -8.27
N GLY A 84 -4.41 -4.42 -8.92
CA GLY A 84 -4.20 -4.60 -10.36
C GLY A 84 -4.06 -6.06 -10.83
N GLY A 85 -4.00 -7.03 -9.91
CA GLY A 85 -3.88 -8.46 -10.21
C GLY A 85 -5.19 -9.23 -10.35
N GLU A 86 -6.35 -8.64 -10.01
CA GLU A 86 -7.64 -9.31 -10.18
C GLU A 86 -8.09 -9.25 -11.63
N LYS A 87 -7.89 -10.35 -12.35
CA LYS A 87 -8.39 -10.57 -13.72
C LYS A 87 -9.85 -10.17 -13.81
N ARG A 88 -10.14 -9.19 -14.68
CA ARG A 88 -11.47 -8.98 -15.26
C ARG A 88 -11.96 -10.32 -15.79
N LYS A 89 -12.99 -10.90 -15.17
CA LYS A 89 -13.68 -12.06 -15.74
C LYS A 89 -14.41 -11.56 -16.99
N GLU A 90 -13.94 -11.96 -18.16
CA GLU A 90 -14.69 -11.77 -19.40
C GLU A 90 -16.04 -12.50 -19.30
N PRO A 91 -17.15 -11.89 -19.69
CA PRO A 91 -18.44 -12.56 -19.74
C PRO A 91 -18.35 -13.67 -20.81
N LYS A 92 -18.61 -14.92 -20.39
CA LYS A 92 -18.71 -16.04 -21.34
C LYS A 92 -19.97 -15.82 -22.18
N GLU A 93 -19.74 -15.60 -23.48
CA GLU A 93 -20.78 -15.59 -24.50
C GLU A 93 -21.38 -17.00 -24.59
N GLU A 94 -22.63 -17.14 -24.16
CA GLU A 94 -23.41 -18.37 -24.26
C GLU A 94 -23.70 -18.63 -25.74
N GLN A 95 -22.92 -19.51 -26.36
CA GLN A 95 -23.29 -20.14 -27.62
C GLN A 95 -24.44 -21.10 -27.34
N HIS A 96 -25.67 -20.63 -27.52
CA HIS A 96 -26.83 -21.51 -27.69
C HIS A 96 -26.84 -21.97 -29.14
N VAL A 97 -26.47 -23.24 -29.34
CA VAL A 97 -26.76 -23.99 -30.56
C VAL A 97 -27.91 -24.92 -30.21
N GLU A 98 -29.08 -24.67 -30.80
CA GLU A 98 -30.03 -25.71 -31.19
C GLU A 98 -30.68 -25.32 -32.53
#